data_AF-A0A538REI0-F1
#
_entry.id   AF-A0A538REI0-F1
#
_cell.length_a   1.000
_cell.length_b   1.000
_cell.length_c   1.000
_cell.angle_alpha   90.00
_cell.angle_beta   90.00
_cell.angle_gamma   90.00
#
_symmetry.space_group_name_H-M   'P 1'
#
loop_
_entity.id
_entity.type
_entity.pdbx_description
1 polymer ?
#
loop_
_entity_poly.entity_id
_entity_poly.type
_entity_poly.pdbx_seq_one_letter_code
_entity_poly.pdbx_strand_id
1 'polypeptide(L)'
;MRKFSFRTAVLALVGTLFVGVAAYAADPPATTDQHRQAYESRLQQKLGLTADQVQKLRDIHTRDFAAQKQNWQALRQAQSELRRLALNGADNATLQAKETEVQNLMTQSLQARVNGLKEVGAVLTPDQREAYAKMMESPRGHGHRHPKPATQQNPS
;
A
#
# COMPACT_ATOMS: atom_id res chain seq x y z
N MET A 1 -65.75 -10.49 29.07
CA MET A 1 -65.60 -9.02 29.17
C MET A 1 -64.61 -8.56 28.09
N ARG A 2 -65.12 -7.90 27.03
CA ARG A 2 -64.32 -7.29 25.96
C ARG A 2 -64.20 -5.80 26.23
N LYS A 3 -63.00 -5.24 26.30
CA LYS A 3 -62.77 -3.80 26.30
C LYS A 3 -62.23 -3.40 24.93
N PHE A 4 -63.02 -2.65 24.18
CA PHE A 4 -62.56 -1.87 23.04
C PHE A 4 -62.08 -0.52 23.56
N SER A 5 -60.92 -0.06 23.08
CA SER A 5 -60.59 1.37 23.05
C SER A 5 -60.03 1.74 21.68
N PHE A 6 -60.52 2.86 21.18
CA PHE A 6 -60.41 3.36 19.82
C PHE A 6 -59.05 3.98 19.49
N ARG A 7 -58.60 3.67 18.27
CA ARG A 7 -58.05 4.58 17.25
C ARG A 7 -57.21 5.78 17.70
N THR A 8 -55.93 5.73 17.33
CA THR A 8 -55.27 6.86 16.68
C THR A 8 -54.35 6.32 15.59
N ALA A 9 -54.75 6.56 14.34
CA ALA A 9 -53.81 6.59 13.22
C ALA A 9 -53.06 7.93 13.27
N VAL A 10 -51.81 7.96 12.82
CA VAL A 10 -51.21 9.03 12.00
C VAL A 10 -49.78 8.63 11.60
N LEU A 11 -49.65 8.43 10.29
CA LEU A 11 -48.58 8.82 9.37
C LEU A 11 -47.09 8.55 9.70
N ALA A 12 -46.56 7.61 8.91
CA ALA A 12 -45.39 7.73 8.03
C ALA A 12 -44.41 8.90 8.24
N LEU A 13 -43.13 8.55 8.43
CA LEU A 13 -42.06 9.22 7.70
C LEU A 13 -40.91 8.23 7.41
N VAL A 14 -40.75 8.02 6.10
CA VAL A 14 -39.65 7.30 5.45
C VAL A 14 -38.36 8.07 5.68
N GLY A 15 -37.29 7.35 5.99
CA GLY A 15 -35.93 7.89 6.06
C GLY A 15 -34.90 6.82 5.70
N THR A 16 -34.97 6.30 4.48
CA THR A 16 -33.93 5.43 3.92
C THR A 16 -32.64 6.22 3.79
N LEU A 17 -31.74 6.11 4.76
CA LEU A 17 -30.38 6.63 4.66
C LEU A 17 -29.57 5.70 3.75
N PHE A 18 -29.68 5.91 2.44
CA PHE A 18 -28.61 5.55 1.52
C PHE A 18 -27.44 6.50 1.81
N VAL A 19 -26.51 6.06 2.64
CA VAL A 19 -25.21 6.73 2.75
C VAL A 19 -24.48 6.45 1.44
N GLY A 20 -24.52 7.41 0.53
CA GLY A 20 -23.70 7.41 -0.67
C GLY A 20 -22.23 7.35 -0.26
N VAL A 21 -21.59 6.21 -0.51
CA VAL A 21 -20.13 6.14 -0.49
C VAL A 21 -19.67 6.94 -1.70
N ALA A 22 -19.35 8.22 -1.47
CA ALA A 22 -18.64 9.03 -2.43
C ALA A 22 -17.32 8.30 -2.73
N ALA A 23 -17.23 7.70 -3.91
CA ALA A 23 -15.96 7.28 -4.48
C ALA A 23 -15.13 8.54 -4.68
N TYR A 24 -14.27 8.85 -3.70
CA TYR A 24 -13.24 9.86 -3.87
C TYR A 24 -12.29 9.34 -4.96
N ALA A 25 -12.53 9.78 -6.19
CA ALA A 25 -11.50 9.87 -7.22
C ALA A 25 -10.51 10.93 -6.73
N ALA A 26 -9.60 10.52 -5.83
CA ALA A 26 -8.46 11.33 -5.49
C ALA A 26 -7.57 11.38 -6.73
N ASP A 27 -7.51 12.54 -7.39
CA ASP A 27 -6.48 12.82 -8.38
C ASP A 27 -5.11 12.49 -7.73
N PRO A 28 -4.28 11.64 -8.36
CA PRO A 28 -2.98 11.35 -7.81
C PRO A 28 -2.20 12.66 -7.71
N PRO A 29 -1.58 12.98 -6.55
CA PRO A 29 -0.83 14.21 -6.43
C PRO A 29 0.30 14.21 -7.45
N ALA A 30 0.51 15.34 -8.14
CA ALA A 30 1.46 15.50 -9.24
C ALA A 30 2.90 15.02 -8.93
N THR A 31 3.27 14.96 -7.65
CA THR A 31 4.57 14.43 -7.18
C THR A 31 4.72 12.92 -7.41
N THR A 32 3.62 12.15 -7.36
CA THR A 32 3.62 10.69 -7.60
C THR A 32 3.97 10.35 -9.04
N ASP A 33 3.48 11.16 -9.99
CA ASP A 33 3.70 10.94 -11.42
C ASP A 33 5.14 11.22 -11.83
N GLN A 34 5.77 12.26 -11.29
CA GLN A 34 7.17 12.57 -11.56
C GLN A 34 8.10 11.44 -11.10
N HIS A 35 7.89 10.91 -9.90
CA HIS A 35 8.68 9.79 -9.40
C HIS A 35 8.45 8.49 -10.20
N ARG A 36 7.21 8.25 -10.64
CA ARG A 36 6.87 7.10 -11.49
C ARG A 36 7.56 7.18 -12.84
N GLN A 37 7.49 8.33 -13.51
CA GLN A 37 8.14 8.55 -14.80
C GLN A 37 9.66 8.39 -14.72
N ALA A 38 10.29 8.90 -13.65
CA ALA A 38 11.73 8.73 -13.43
C ALA A 38 12.12 7.25 -13.23
N TYR A 39 11.30 6.48 -12.51
CA TYR A 39 11.51 5.05 -12.32
C TYR A 39 11.37 4.29 -13.65
N GLU A 40 10.31 4.55 -14.41
CA GLU A 40 10.05 3.92 -15.71
C GLU A 40 11.17 4.22 -16.71
N SER A 41 11.61 5.48 -16.80
CA SER A 41 12.73 5.87 -17.67
C SER A 41 14.02 5.14 -17.30
N ARG A 42 14.33 5.03 -16.01
CA ARG A 42 15.51 4.27 -15.54
C ARG A 42 15.39 2.78 -15.85
N LEU A 43 14.20 2.21 -15.69
CA LEU A 43 13.93 0.80 -15.98
C LEU A 43 14.09 0.51 -17.47
N GLN A 44 13.53 1.37 -18.32
CA GLN A 44 13.65 1.29 -19.77
C GLN A 44 15.11 1.37 -20.21
N GLN A 45 15.87 2.35 -19.71
CA GLN A 45 17.29 2.50 -20.04
C GLN A 45 18.13 1.29 -19.61
N LYS A 46 17.87 0.73 -18.43
CA LYS A 46 18.66 -0.39 -17.89
C LYS A 46 18.36 -1.74 -18.53
N LEU A 47 17.12 -1.96 -18.95
CA LEU A 47 16.68 -3.25 -19.49
C LEU A 47 16.47 -3.22 -21.01
N GLY A 48 16.63 -2.07 -21.66
CA GLY A 48 16.33 -1.91 -23.08
C GLY A 48 14.87 -2.25 -23.39
N LEU A 49 13.94 -1.79 -22.57
CA LEU A 49 12.52 -2.13 -22.74
C LEU A 49 11.95 -1.47 -24.01
N THR A 50 11.14 -2.22 -24.74
CA THR A 50 10.32 -1.65 -25.82
C THR A 50 9.19 -0.79 -25.24
N ALA A 51 8.60 0.11 -26.05
CA ALA A 51 7.46 0.92 -25.64
C ALA A 51 6.29 0.05 -25.14
N ASP A 52 6.01 -1.06 -25.83
CA ASP A 52 4.96 -2.01 -25.44
C ASP A 52 5.25 -2.68 -24.10
N GLN A 53 6.51 -3.05 -23.84
CA GLN A 53 6.90 -3.62 -22.55
C GLN A 53 6.75 -2.59 -21.43
N VAL A 54 7.16 -1.34 -21.66
CA VAL A 54 6.99 -0.25 -20.68
C VAL A 54 5.51 -0.06 -20.34
N GLN A 55 4.64 -0.03 -21.35
CA GLN A 55 3.20 0.14 -21.13
C GLN A 55 2.62 -1.03 -20.31
N LYS A 56 2.94 -2.28 -20.67
CA LYS A 56 2.47 -3.46 -19.91
C LYS A 56 2.92 -3.45 -18.45
N LEU A 57 4.18 -3.06 -18.19
CA LEU A 57 4.70 -2.97 -16.82
C LEU A 57 4.01 -1.85 -16.03
N ARG A 58 3.75 -0.71 -16.67
CA ARG A 58 2.98 0.39 -16.06
C ARG A 58 1.58 -0.06 -15.68
N ASP A 59 0.91 -0.82 -16.53
CA ASP A 59 -0.44 -1.31 -16.27
C ASP A 59 -0.47 -2.29 -15.08
N ILE A 60 0.47 -3.24 -15.04
CA ILE A 60 0.65 -4.16 -13.90
C ILE A 60 0.85 -3.36 -12.60
N HIS A 61 1.76 -2.38 -12.60
CA HIS A 61 2.04 -1.57 -11.41
C HIS A 61 0.85 -0.72 -10.98
N THR A 62 0.16 -0.09 -11.93
CA THR A 62 -0.96 0.82 -11.64
C THR A 62 -2.14 0.05 -11.07
N ARG A 63 -2.47 -1.12 -11.63
CA ARG A 63 -3.54 -1.99 -11.15
C ARG A 63 -3.33 -2.42 -9.69
N ASP A 64 -2.11 -2.78 -9.34
CA ASP A 64 -1.83 -3.37 -8.02
C ASP A 64 -1.46 -2.32 -6.95
N PHE A 65 -1.20 -1.07 -7.35
CA PHE A 65 -0.70 -0.02 -6.47
C PHE A 65 -1.60 0.24 -5.25
N ALA A 66 -2.91 0.36 -5.46
CA ALA A 66 -3.86 0.67 -4.39
C ALA A 66 -3.89 -0.45 -3.32
N ALA A 67 -3.96 -1.70 -3.76
CA ALA A 67 -3.96 -2.86 -2.88
C ALA A 67 -2.64 -3.01 -2.11
N GLN A 68 -1.50 -2.82 -2.79
CA GLN A 68 -0.19 -2.83 -2.13
C GLN A 68 -0.06 -1.73 -1.07
N LYS A 69 -0.52 -0.51 -1.39
CA LYS A 69 -0.51 0.62 -0.47
C LYS A 69 -1.36 0.34 0.77
N GLN A 70 -2.58 -0.16 0.58
CA GLN A 70 -3.48 -0.50 1.68
C GLN A 70 -2.86 -1.58 2.59
N ASN A 71 -2.32 -2.64 2.01
CA ASN A 71 -1.69 -3.72 2.78
C ASN A 71 -0.45 -3.23 3.57
N TRP A 72 0.36 -2.35 2.97
CA TRP A 72 1.49 -1.73 3.67
C TRP A 72 1.04 -0.85 4.85
N GLN A 73 -0.03 -0.06 4.67
CA GLN A 73 -0.59 0.77 5.75
C GLN A 73 -1.12 -0.12 6.88
N ALA A 74 -1.89 -1.16 6.55
CA ALA A 74 -2.41 -2.12 7.52
C ALA A 74 -1.28 -2.82 8.29
N LEU A 75 -0.24 -3.30 7.59
CA LEU A 75 0.90 -3.96 8.23
C LEU A 75 1.62 -3.02 9.21
N ARG A 76 1.87 -1.76 8.81
CA ARG A 76 2.50 -0.78 9.71
C ARG A 76 1.65 -0.48 10.94
N GLN A 77 0.34 -0.35 10.75
CA GLN A 77 -0.59 -0.12 11.84
C GLN A 77 -0.61 -1.30 12.81
N ALA A 78 -0.75 -2.53 12.30
CA ALA A 78 -0.78 -3.74 13.10
C ALA A 78 0.53 -3.94 13.88
N GLN A 79 1.68 -3.66 13.27
CA GLN A 79 2.99 -3.71 13.95
C GLN A 79 3.12 -2.65 15.07
N SER A 80 2.65 -1.43 14.81
CA SER A 80 2.66 -0.36 15.83
C SER A 80 1.75 -0.71 17.00
N GLU A 81 0.58 -1.28 16.72
CA GLU A 81 -0.36 -1.69 17.73
C GLU A 81 0.14 -2.89 18.53
N LEU A 82 0.72 -3.90 17.89
CA LEU A 82 1.36 -5.03 18.57
C LEU A 82 2.42 -4.55 19.56
N ARG A 83 3.29 -3.63 19.13
CA ARG A 83 4.31 -3.04 20.01
C ARG A 83 3.68 -2.33 21.21
N ARG A 84 2.62 -1.55 20.98
CA ARG A 84 1.90 -0.85 22.05
C ARG A 84 1.28 -1.84 23.04
N LEU A 85 0.60 -2.88 22.54
CA LEU A 85 -0.03 -3.91 23.38
C LEU A 85 1.00 -4.65 24.22
N ALA A 86 2.14 -5.02 23.64
CA ALA A 86 3.23 -5.70 24.33
C ALA A 86 3.84 -4.85 25.46
N LEU A 87 4.01 -3.54 25.23
CA LEU A 87 4.57 -2.62 26.23
C LEU A 87 3.58 -2.21 27.33
N ASN A 88 2.28 -2.27 27.05
CA ASN A 88 1.22 -1.89 27.99
C ASN A 88 0.63 -3.07 28.77
N GLY A 89 1.21 -4.27 28.64
CA GLY A 89 0.80 -5.44 29.43
C GLY A 89 -0.53 -6.06 29.00
N ALA A 90 -0.85 -6.04 27.70
CA ALA A 90 -1.99 -6.79 27.17
C ALA A 90 -1.86 -8.29 27.47
N ASP A 91 -2.99 -8.99 27.60
CA ASP A 91 -2.97 -10.44 27.81
C ASP A 91 -2.43 -11.22 26.61
N ASN A 92 -2.02 -12.46 26.86
CA ASN A 92 -1.42 -13.33 25.84
C ASN A 92 -2.35 -13.58 24.64
N ALA A 93 -3.66 -13.69 24.87
CA ALA A 93 -4.63 -13.95 23.80
C ALA A 93 -4.71 -12.75 22.83
N THR A 94 -4.72 -11.53 23.37
CA THR A 94 -4.71 -10.28 22.62
C THR A 94 -3.42 -10.11 21.81
N LEU A 95 -2.27 -10.42 22.42
CA LEU A 95 -0.98 -10.40 21.74
C LEU A 95 -0.93 -11.42 20.59
N GLN A 96 -1.36 -12.65 20.85
CA GLN A 96 -1.35 -13.71 19.84
C GLN A 96 -2.30 -13.42 18.67
N ALA A 97 -3.46 -12.82 18.93
CA ALA A 97 -4.38 -12.40 17.88
C ALA A 97 -3.75 -11.32 16.98
N LYS A 98 -3.11 -10.31 17.58
CA LYS A 98 -2.44 -9.24 16.83
C LYS A 98 -1.19 -9.73 16.09
N GLU A 99 -0.44 -10.67 16.67
CA GLU A 99 0.69 -11.32 16.00
C GLU A 99 0.21 -12.09 14.76
N THR A 100 -0.88 -12.84 14.88
CA THR A 100 -1.50 -13.56 13.75
C THR A 100 -1.91 -12.60 12.64
N GLU A 101 -2.48 -11.43 12.99
CA GLU A 101 -2.81 -10.38 12.01
C GLU A 101 -1.57 -9.88 11.26
N VAL A 102 -0.48 -9.61 11.97
CA VAL A 102 0.80 -9.20 11.35
C VAL A 102 1.34 -10.28 10.41
N GLN A 103 1.34 -11.55 10.83
CA GLN A 103 1.80 -12.67 10.01
C GLN A 103 0.95 -12.81 8.73
N ASN A 104 -0.37 -12.65 8.83
CA ASN A 104 -1.27 -12.70 7.69
C ASN A 104 -0.97 -11.57 6.68
N LEU A 105 -0.80 -10.33 7.15
CA LEU A 105 -0.48 -9.18 6.29
C LEU A 105 0.91 -9.32 5.63
N MET A 106 1.88 -9.89 6.34
CA MET A 106 3.20 -10.22 5.76
C MET A 106 3.08 -11.28 4.66
N THR A 107 2.29 -12.33 4.90
CA THR A 107 2.05 -13.39 3.91
C THR A 107 1.35 -12.84 2.67
N GLN A 108 0.32 -12.00 2.84
CA GLN A 108 -0.36 -11.31 1.74
C GLN A 108 0.61 -10.43 0.94
N SER A 109 1.52 -9.71 1.63
CA SER A 109 2.56 -8.90 0.99
C SER A 109 3.48 -9.74 0.10
N LEU A 110 3.94 -10.88 0.62
CA LEU A 110 4.83 -11.79 -0.10
C LEU A 110 4.12 -12.38 -1.31
N GLN A 111 2.88 -12.83 -1.14
CA GLN A 111 2.09 -13.41 -2.22
C GLN A 111 1.87 -12.39 -3.35
N ALA A 112 1.47 -11.16 -3.01
CA ALA A 112 1.28 -10.08 -3.98
C ALA A 112 2.60 -9.77 -4.72
N ARG A 113 3.72 -9.71 -4.00
CA ARG A 113 5.05 -9.52 -4.60
C ARG A 113 5.39 -10.63 -5.58
N VAL A 114 5.23 -11.89 -5.20
CA VAL A 114 5.53 -13.05 -6.06
C VAL A 114 4.64 -13.04 -7.30
N ASN A 115 3.35 -12.76 -7.16
CA ASN A 115 2.42 -12.68 -8.28
C ASN A 115 2.80 -11.55 -9.25
N GLY A 116 3.09 -10.35 -8.73
CA GLY A 116 3.56 -9.23 -9.55
C GLY A 116 4.86 -9.57 -10.29
N LEU A 117 5.81 -10.24 -9.64
CA LEU A 117 7.05 -10.69 -10.28
C LEU A 117 6.81 -11.71 -11.40
N LYS A 118 5.85 -12.63 -11.23
CA LYS A 118 5.47 -13.57 -12.30
C LYS A 118 4.91 -12.83 -13.52
N GLU A 119 4.05 -11.84 -13.30
CA GLU A 119 3.48 -11.04 -14.39
C GLU A 119 4.54 -10.21 -15.11
N VAL A 120 5.43 -9.55 -14.37
CA VAL A 120 6.58 -8.84 -14.94
C VAL A 120 7.47 -9.79 -15.74
N GLY A 121 7.77 -10.97 -15.19
CA GLY A 121 8.58 -11.99 -15.85
C GLY A 121 7.95 -12.56 -17.14
N ALA A 122 6.65 -12.41 -17.36
CA ALA A 122 5.99 -12.78 -18.61
C ALA A 122 6.12 -11.71 -19.71
N VAL A 123 6.45 -10.46 -19.33
CA VAL A 123 6.65 -9.33 -20.26
C VAL A 123 8.09 -9.23 -20.76
N LEU A 124 9.04 -9.64 -19.92
CA LEU A 124 10.48 -9.51 -20.16
C LEU A 124 11.05 -10.70 -20.94
N THR A 125 12.07 -10.44 -21.76
CA THR A 125 12.91 -11.51 -22.35
C THR A 125 13.75 -12.21 -21.28
N PRO A 126 14.33 -13.41 -21.55
CA PRO A 126 15.21 -14.08 -20.59
C PRO A 126 16.35 -13.19 -20.07
N ASP A 127 17.06 -12.50 -20.95
CA ASP A 127 18.18 -11.62 -20.58
C ASP A 127 17.70 -10.41 -19.76
N GLN A 128 16.55 -9.84 -20.11
CA GLN A 128 15.93 -8.74 -19.35
C GLN A 128 15.51 -9.18 -17.94
N ARG A 129 15.03 -10.43 -17.77
CA ARG A 129 14.71 -10.97 -16.44
C ARG A 129 15.93 -11.10 -15.56
N GLU A 130 17.04 -11.57 -16.10
CA GLU A 130 18.29 -11.68 -15.35
C GLU A 130 18.80 -10.30 -14.93
N ALA A 131 18.79 -9.32 -15.85
CA ALA A 131 19.15 -7.94 -15.54
C ALA A 131 18.21 -7.31 -14.50
N TYR A 132 16.91 -7.61 -14.58
CA TYR A 132 15.91 -7.15 -13.61
C TYR A 132 16.14 -7.77 -12.21
N ALA A 133 16.48 -9.06 -12.14
CA ALA A 133 16.80 -9.74 -10.89
C ALA A 133 18.04 -9.12 -10.21
N LYS A 134 19.13 -8.92 -10.97
CA LYS A 134 20.36 -8.24 -10.48
C LYS A 134 20.07 -6.84 -9.95
N MET A 135 19.18 -6.10 -10.61
CA MET A 135 18.77 -4.77 -10.13
C MET A 135 18.01 -4.83 -8.80
N MET A 136 17.25 -5.90 -8.54
CA MET A 136 16.50 -6.07 -7.29
C MET A 136 17.33 -6.61 -6.14
N GLU A 137 18.38 -7.39 -6.42
CA GLU A 137 19.35 -7.86 -5.42
C GLU A 137 20.22 -6.73 -4.89
N SER A 138 20.47 -5.70 -5.73
CA SER A 138 21.25 -4.54 -5.33
C SER A 138 20.57 -3.85 -4.14
N PRO A 139 21.20 -3.82 -2.94
CA PRO A 139 20.61 -3.19 -1.77
C PRO A 139 20.34 -1.73 -2.13
N ARG A 140 19.07 -1.35 -2.18
CA ARG A 140 18.68 0.06 -2.27
C ARG A 140 19.44 0.78 -1.16
N GLY A 141 20.33 1.69 -1.57
CA GLY A 141 21.37 2.27 -0.73
C GLY A 141 20.91 2.49 0.70
N HIS A 142 21.67 1.93 1.64
CA HIS A 142 21.69 2.42 3.01
C HIS A 142 21.75 3.95 2.95
N GLY A 143 20.81 4.60 3.62
CA GLY A 143 20.66 6.05 3.56
C GLY A 143 21.99 6.73 3.83
N HIS A 144 22.57 7.33 2.81
CA HIS A 144 23.49 8.44 2.99
C HIS A 144 22.65 9.58 3.58
N ARG A 145 22.52 9.60 4.91
CA ARG A 145 22.37 10.86 5.63
C ARG A 145 23.55 11.70 5.20
N HIS A 146 23.30 12.69 4.36
CA HIS A 146 24.27 13.78 4.17
C HIS A 146 24.58 14.34 5.57
N PRO A 147 25.84 14.37 6.02
CA PRO A 147 26.18 15.14 7.20
C PRO A 147 25.81 16.59 6.91
N LYS A 148 25.01 17.21 7.79
CA LYS A 148 24.80 18.66 7.77
C LYS A 148 26.18 19.32 7.77
N PRO A 149 26.49 20.25 6.85
CA PRO A 149 27.73 21.01 6.95
C PRO A 149 27.72 21.74 8.29
N ALA A 150 28.78 21.55 9.08
CA ALA A 150 28.97 22.27 10.31
C ALA A 150 29.00 23.76 10.00
N THR A 151 28.06 24.51 10.58
CA THR A 151 28.08 25.97 10.54
C THR A 151 29.38 26.41 11.20
N GLN A 152 30.31 26.90 10.40
CA GLN A 152 31.57 27.48 10.85
C GLN A 152 31.23 28.75 11.64
N GLN A 153 31.25 28.65 12.96
CA GLN A 153 31.16 29.81 13.86
C GLN A 153 32.45 30.62 13.69
N ASN A 154 32.33 31.82 13.12
CA ASN A 154 33.39 32.82 13.18
C ASN A 154 33.54 33.30 14.62
N PRO A 155 34.75 33.32 15.19
CA PRO A 155 35.01 34.07 16.40
C PRO A 155 35.09 35.58 16.07
N SER A 156 34.45 36.39 16.91
CA SER A 156 34.63 37.84 16.97
C SER A 156 36.01 38.23 17.46
#